data_AF-A0A2E0KIY0-F1
#
_entry.id   AF-A0A2E0KIY0-F1
#
_cell.length_a   1.000
_cell.length_b   1.000
_cell.length_c   1.000
_cell.angle_alpha   90.00
_cell.angle_beta   90.00
_cell.angle_gamma   90.00
#
_symmetry.space_group_name_H-M   'P 1'
#
loop_
_entity.id
_entity.type
_entity.pdbx_description
1 polymer ?
#
loop_
_entity_poly.entity_id
_entity_poly.type
_entity_poly.pdbx_seq_one_letter_code
_entity_poly.pdbx_strand_id
1 'polypeptide(L)' 'MTFTLSGFDSWTFQIVFYGSLLVLEALRDDQRLSTVLNPMDCTRTRAHDLIRHPSCSLISR' A
#
# COMPACT_ATOMS: atom_id res chain seq x y z
N MET A 1 6.24 -1.56 7.55
CA MET A 1 6.36 -3.00 7.22
C MET A 1 6.28 -3.12 5.71
N THR A 2 7.23 -3.80 5.10
CA THR A 2 7.41 -3.89 3.65
C THR A 2 6.95 -5.25 3.12
N PHE A 3 6.40 -5.30 1.90
CA PHE A 3 6.04 -6.56 1.24
C PHE A 3 6.26 -6.49 -0.27
N THR A 4 6.35 -7.65 -0.92
CA THR A 4 6.48 -7.81 -2.37
C THR A 4 5.23 -8.49 -2.94
N LEU A 5 4.82 -8.14 -4.15
CA LEU A 5 3.68 -8.78 -4.84
C LEU A 5 4.17 -9.73 -5.93
N SER A 6 3.78 -11.01 -5.84
CA SER A 6 4.10 -12.00 -6.88
C SER A 6 3.43 -11.65 -8.21
N GLY A 7 4.20 -11.59 -9.30
CA GLY A 7 3.69 -11.29 -10.65
C GLY A 7 3.78 -9.82 -11.06
N PHE A 8 4.27 -8.93 -10.18
CA PHE A 8 4.65 -7.56 -10.51
C PHE A 8 6.18 -7.44 -10.51
N ASP A 9 6.72 -6.44 -11.24
CA ASP A 9 8.14 -6.05 -11.13
C ASP A 9 8.55 -5.86 -9.66
N SER A 10 9.86 -5.88 -9.36
CA SER A 10 10.47 -5.84 -8.01
C SER A 10 10.21 -4.56 -7.20
N TRP A 11 8.94 -4.23 -7.01
CA TRP A 11 8.46 -3.15 -6.17
C TRP A 11 8.27 -3.68 -4.74
N THR A 12 8.80 -2.91 -3.80
CA THR A 12 8.56 -3.08 -2.38
C THR A 12 7.48 -2.10 -1.97
N PHE A 13 6.42 -2.59 -1.35
CA PHE A 13 5.30 -1.77 -0.92
C PHE A 13 5.35 -1.54 0.58
N GLN A 14 4.98 -0.33 1.02
CA GLN A 14 4.79 -0.01 2.43
C GLN A 14 3.58 0.88 2.66
N ILE A 15 2.96 0.72 3.82
CA ILE A 15 1.88 1.58 4.28
C ILE A 15 2.45 2.52 5.35
N VAL A 16 2.25 3.82 5.14
CA VAL A 16 2.81 4.89 5.97
C VAL A 16 1.68 5.76 6.50
N PHE A 17 1.79 6.16 7.76
CA PHE A 17 0.92 7.17 8.35
C PHE A 17 1.58 8.54 8.21
N TYR A 18 0.90 9.46 7.52
CA TYR A 18 1.32 10.85 7.42
C TYR A 18 0.26 11.72 8.11
N GLY A 19 0.43 11.93 9.41
CA GLY A 19 -0.61 12.51 10.27
C GLY A 19 -1.83 11.60 10.34
N SER A 20 -2.97 12.08 9.84
CA SER A 20 -4.23 11.30 9.74
C SER A 20 -4.39 10.55 8.41
N LEU A 21 -3.45 10.72 7.47
CA LEU A 21 -3.53 10.10 6.15
C LEU A 21 -2.84 8.74 6.16
N LEU A 22 -3.48 7.77 5.50
CA LEU A 22 -2.88 6.49 5.16
C LEU A 22 -2.37 6.55 3.73
N VAL A 23 -1.07 6.32 3.55
CA VAL A 23 -0.41 6.39 2.24
C VAL A 23 0.14 5.01 1.92
N LEU A 24 -0.13 4.53 0.70
CA LEU A 24 0.57 3.40 0.13
C LEU A 24 1.74 3.94 -0.69
N GLU A 25 2.94 3.53 -0.31
CA GLU A 25 4.16 3.78 -1.07
C GLU A 25 4.62 2.51 -1.79
N ALA A 26 5.08 2.67 -3.02
CA ALA A 26 5.79 1.66 -3.78
C ALA A 26 7.21 2.17 -4.04
N LEU A 27 8.19 1.33 -3.73
CA LEU A 27 9.62 1.61 -3.81
C LEU A 27 10.26 0.65 -4.81
N ARG A 28 11.06 1.18 -5.72
CA ARG A 28 11.93 0.40 -6.60
C ARG A 28 13.18 1.20 -6.93
N ASP A 29 14.34 0.70 -6.54
CA ASP A 29 15.62 1.40 -6.67
C ASP A 29 15.52 2.83 -6.07
N ASP A 30 15.73 3.87 -6.86
CA ASP A 30 15.58 5.29 -6.47
C ASP A 30 14.18 5.88 -6.75
N GLN A 31 13.24 5.05 -7.23
CA GLN A 31 11.87 5.49 -7.52
C GLN A 31 10.95 5.23 -6.34
N ARG A 32 10.20 6.27 -5.97
CA ARG A 32 9.12 6.20 -4.98
C ARG A 32 7.83 6.74 -5.57
N LEU A 33 6.80 5.90 -5.60
CA LEU A 33 5.45 6.27 -5.95
C LEU A 33 4.60 6.26 -4.67
N SER A 34 3.69 7.23 -4.53
CA SER A 34 2.84 7.35 -3.36
C SER A 34 1.40 7.65 -3.76
N THR A 35 0.44 6.98 -3.13
CA THR A 35 -0.97 7.30 -3.27
C THR A 35 -1.66 7.34 -1.91
N VAL A 36 -2.56 8.31 -1.73
CA VAL A 36 -3.38 8.41 -0.51
C VAL A 36 -4.50 7.39 -0.61
N LEU A 37 -4.59 6.52 0.40
CA LEU A 37 -5.72 5.62 0.57
C LEU A 37 -6.88 6.45 1.14
N ASN A 38 -7.65 7.06 0.23
CA ASN A 38 -8.81 7.91 0.52
C ASN A 38 -9.89 7.16 1.33
N PRO A 39 -10.75 7.90 2.06
CA PRO A 39 -11.08 7.62 3.44
C PRO A 39 -11.74 6.26 3.61
N MET A 40 -11.06 5.39 4.34
CA MET A 40 -11.66 4.22 4.93
C MET A 40 -12.26 4.62 6.28
N ASP A 41 -13.54 4.34 6.52
CA ASP A 41 -14.28 4.72 7.74
C ASP A 41 -13.57 4.35 9.06
N CYS A 42 -12.65 3.38 9.03
CA CYS A 42 -11.76 3.02 10.11
C CYS A 42 -10.35 2.74 9.60
N THR A 43 -9.60 3.82 9.33
CA THR A 43 -8.25 3.79 8.76
C THR A 43 -7.29 2.85 9.51
N ARG A 44 -7.34 2.83 10.84
CA ARG A 44 -6.42 2.03 11.67
C ARG A 44 -6.71 0.52 11.58
N THR A 45 -7.98 0.13 11.71
CA THR A 45 -8.38 -1.28 11.64
C THR A 45 -8.13 -1.84 10.24
N ARG A 46 -8.53 -1.09 9.20
CA ARG A 46 -8.31 -1.52 7.82
C ARG A 46 -6.85 -1.47 7.38
N ALA A 47 -6.03 -0.57 7.94
CA ALA A 47 -4.59 -0.61 7.73
C ALA A 47 -3.98 -1.91 8.26
N HIS A 48 -4.38 -2.35 9.46
CA HIS A 48 -3.91 -3.64 9.98
C HIS A 48 -4.37 -4.82 9.11
N ASP A 49 -5.58 -4.80 8.58
CA ASP A 49 -6.07 -5.84 7.66
C ASP A 49 -5.33 -5.82 6.31
N LEU A 50 -5.07 -4.64 5.74
CA LEU A 50 -4.26 -4.46 4.53
C LEU A 50 -2.81 -4.94 4.73
N ILE A 51 -2.24 -4.72 5.91
CA ILE A 51 -0.90 -5.21 6.26
C ILE A 51 -0.90 -6.74 6.44
N ARG A 52 -1.93 -7.30 7.09
CA ARG A 52 -2.04 -8.74 7.36
C ARG A 52 -2.38 -9.55 6.11
N HIS A 53 -3.20 -9.00 5.22
CA HIS A 53 -3.70 -9.65 4.02
C HIS A 53 -3.60 -8.71 2.82
N PRO A 54 -2.36 -8.37 2.37
CA PRO A 54 -2.19 -7.55 1.18
C PRO A 54 -2.79 -8.30 -0.02
N SER A 55 -3.74 -7.66 -0.69
CA SER A 55 -4.33 -8.18 -1.93
C SER A 55 -4.36 -7.05 -2.96
N CYS A 56 -3.82 -7.34 -4.14
CA CYS A 56 -3.98 -6.48 -5.31
C CYS A 56 -4.84 -7.25 -6.31
N SER A 57 -6.02 -6.72 -6.61
CA SER A 57 -6.77 -7.13 -7.78
C SER A 57 -6.34 -6.26 -8.96
N LEU A 58 -5.99 -6.91 -10.06
CA LEU A 58 -5.80 -6.21 -11.32
C LEU A 58 -7.19 -5.78 -11.79
N ILE A 59 -7.51 -4.49 -11.70
CA ILE A 59 -8.74 -3.97 -12.29
C ILE A 59 -8.51 -3.97 -13.80
N SER A 60 -8.82 -5.10 -14.46
CA SER A 60 -8.92 -5.14 -15.91
C SER A 60 -10.06 -4.20 -16.32
N ARG A 61 -9.72 -3.13 -17.04
CA ARG A 61 -10.72 -2.38 -17.81
C ARG A 61 -11.14 -3.19 -19.02
#